data_AF-A0A414AS93-F1
#
_entry.id   AF-A0A414AS93-F1
#
_cell.length_a   1.000
_cell.length_b   1.000
_cell.length_c   1.000
_cell.angle_alpha   90.00
_cell.angle_beta   90.00
_cell.angle_gamma   90.00
#
_symmetry.space_group_name_H-M   'P 1'
#
loop_
_entity.id
_entity.type
_entity.pdbx_description
1 polymer ?
#
loop_
_entity_poly.entity_id
_entity_poly.type
_entity_poly.pdbx_seq_one_letter_code
_entity_poly.pdbx_strand_id
1 'polypeptide(L)'
;MSTEFSNAITEVEKYLMKNAERYRKMFEPGGELEYNNLISDMMGCITDNSIVGGAFHASQYIGVPGYTELEVFADIFSALYQGDDDTVKFIKDEFPDIHKAFLRVIGG
;
A
#
# COMPACT_ATOMS: atom_id res chain seq x y z
N MET A 1 4.98 13.16 7.50
CA MET A 1 3.98 13.01 6.42
C MET A 1 2.81 13.95 6.67
N SER A 2 1.98 14.28 5.68
CA SER A 2 0.79 15.14 5.89
C SER A 2 -0.30 14.39 6.67
N THR A 3 -1.07 15.10 7.49
CA THR A 3 -2.19 14.51 8.25
C THR A 3 -3.24 13.87 7.33
N GLU A 4 -3.46 14.46 6.15
CA GLU A 4 -4.37 13.89 5.15
C GLU A 4 -3.90 12.52 4.67
N PHE A 5 -2.60 12.35 4.42
CA PHE A 5 -2.04 11.08 3.96
C PHE A 5 -2.09 10.01 5.04
N SER A 6 -1.72 10.34 6.28
CA SER A 6 -1.85 9.42 7.42
C SER A 6 -3.31 8.98 7.63
N ASN A 7 -4.26 9.92 7.54
CA ASN A 7 -5.69 9.58 7.66
C ASN A 7 -6.17 8.67 6.53
N ALA A 8 -5.73 8.91 5.29
CA ALA A 8 -6.08 8.07 4.15
C ALA A 8 -5.58 6.63 4.34
N ILE A 9 -4.37 6.45 4.88
CA ILE A 9 -3.82 5.14 5.23
C ILE A 9 -4.70 4.44 6.28
N THR A 10 -5.10 5.12 7.34
CA THR A 10 -5.97 4.55 8.38
C THR A 10 -7.35 4.12 7.84
N GLU A 11 -7.93 4.87 6.91
CA GLU A 11 -9.21 4.46 6.29
C GLU A 11 -9.03 3.27 5.34
N VAL A 12 -7.93 3.23 4.60
CA VAL A 12 -7.58 2.07 3.75
C VAL A 12 -7.32 0.83 4.60
N GLU A 13 -6.64 0.93 5.74
CA GLU A 13 -6.47 -0.19 6.67
C GLU A 13 -7.82 -0.82 7.03
N LYS A 14 -8.80 0.00 7.45
CA LYS A 14 -10.15 -0.49 7.80
C LYS A 14 -10.82 -1.18 6.61
N TYR A 15 -10.70 -0.60 5.43
CA TYR A 15 -11.27 -1.16 4.20
C TYR A 15 -10.61 -2.50 3.81
N LEU A 16 -9.29 -2.57 3.87
CA LEU A 16 -8.50 -3.77 3.63
C LEU A 16 -8.88 -4.88 4.60
N MET A 17 -8.91 -4.58 5.90
CA MET A 17 -9.23 -5.56 6.94
C MET A 17 -10.67 -6.08 6.83
N LYS A 18 -11.62 -5.24 6.39
CA LYS A 18 -13.00 -5.67 6.11
C LYS A 18 -13.09 -6.67 4.94
N ASN A 19 -12.14 -6.61 4.01
CA ASN A 19 -12.11 -7.42 2.79
C ASN A 19 -10.88 -8.35 2.74
N ALA A 20 -10.30 -8.70 3.90
CA ALA A 20 -8.97 -9.30 3.97
C ALA A 20 -8.82 -10.60 3.17
N GLU A 21 -9.85 -11.44 3.15
CA GLU A 21 -9.83 -12.70 2.38
C GLU A 21 -9.71 -12.44 0.86
N ARG A 22 -10.39 -11.43 0.33
CA ARG A 22 -10.29 -11.06 -1.10
C ARG A 22 -8.85 -10.73 -1.44
N TYR A 23 -8.22 -9.85 -0.67
CA TYR A 23 -6.86 -9.39 -0.97
C TYR A 23 -5.79 -10.45 -0.72
N ARG A 24 -5.93 -11.29 0.32
CA ARG A 24 -5.02 -12.43 0.52
C ARG A 24 -5.01 -13.35 -0.70
N LYS A 25 -6.17 -13.66 -1.27
CA LYS A 25 -6.28 -14.47 -2.50
C LYS A 25 -5.60 -13.83 -3.71
N MET A 26 -5.49 -12.50 -3.76
CA MET A 26 -4.79 -11.84 -4.86
C MET A 26 -3.27 -12.10 -4.81
N PHE A 27 -2.71 -12.40 -3.64
CA PHE A 27 -1.29 -12.73 -3.46
C PHE A 27 -1.00 -14.24 -3.47
N GLU A 28 -2.02 -15.10 -3.47
CA GLU A 28 -1.85 -16.56 -3.59
C GLU A 28 -1.32 -16.95 -4.99
N PRO A 29 -0.76 -18.17 -5.16
CA PRO A 29 -0.29 -18.63 -6.46
C PRO A 29 -1.38 -18.55 -7.55
N GLY A 30 -1.07 -17.89 -8.67
CA GLY A 30 -2.00 -17.60 -9.76
C GLY A 30 -2.89 -16.36 -9.53
N GLY A 31 -2.71 -15.66 -8.41
CA GLY A 31 -3.39 -14.42 -8.09
C GLY A 31 -2.82 -13.22 -8.85
N GLU A 32 -3.65 -12.19 -9.03
CA GLU A 32 -3.31 -10.97 -9.77
C GLU A 32 -2.08 -10.24 -9.23
N LEU A 33 -1.83 -10.32 -7.92
CA LEU A 33 -0.76 -9.61 -7.21
C LEU A 33 0.37 -10.54 -6.75
N GLU A 34 0.41 -11.81 -7.19
CA GLU A 34 1.37 -12.83 -6.72
C GLU A 34 2.82 -12.32 -6.68
N TYR A 35 3.22 -11.56 -7.70
CA TYR A 35 4.59 -11.03 -7.84
C TYR A 35 4.68 -9.51 -7.70
N ASN A 36 3.61 -8.85 -7.24
CA ASN A 36 3.60 -7.40 -7.09
C ASN A 36 4.21 -6.99 -5.74
N ASN A 37 5.52 -6.79 -5.73
CA ASN A 37 6.27 -6.47 -4.51
C ASN A 37 5.91 -5.11 -3.92
N LEU A 38 5.60 -4.10 -4.74
CA LEU A 38 5.24 -2.76 -4.27
C LEU A 38 3.88 -2.77 -3.56
N ILE A 39 2.88 -3.44 -4.15
CA ILE A 39 1.57 -3.57 -3.49
C ILE A 39 1.67 -4.48 -2.25
N SER A 40 2.50 -5.52 -2.31
CA SER A 40 2.77 -6.40 -1.16
C SER A 40 3.35 -5.62 0.01
N ASP A 41 4.40 -4.83 -0.19
CA ASP A 41 5.05 -4.08 0.88
C ASP A 41 4.13 -3.01 1.47
N MET A 42 3.48 -2.24 0.59
CA MET A 42 2.48 -1.24 0.97
C MET A 42 1.36 -1.84 1.82
N MET A 43 0.74 -2.95 1.37
CA MET A 43 -0.36 -3.58 2.12
C MET A 43 0.12 -4.28 3.39
N GLY A 44 1.34 -4.85 3.38
CA GLY A 44 1.99 -5.40 4.55
C GLY A 44 2.19 -4.33 5.62
N CYS A 45 2.72 -3.17 5.26
CA CYS A 45 2.93 -2.04 6.17
C CYS A 45 1.63 -1.42 6.69
N ILE A 46 0.57 -1.37 5.88
CA ILE A 46 -0.73 -0.84 6.29
C ILE A 46 -1.44 -1.80 7.26
N THR A 47 -1.26 -3.11 7.09
CA THR A 47 -2.07 -4.14 7.80
C THR A 47 -1.29 -4.96 8.82
N ASP A 48 -0.07 -4.53 9.15
CA ASP A 48 0.88 -5.29 9.98
C ASP A 48 1.00 -6.76 9.51
N ASN A 49 1.30 -6.92 8.22
CA ASN A 49 1.44 -8.20 7.51
C ASN A 49 0.21 -9.12 7.53
N SER A 50 -0.97 -8.61 7.94
CA SER A 50 -2.22 -9.39 7.89
C SER A 50 -2.66 -9.68 6.45
N ILE A 51 -2.26 -8.86 5.50
CA ILE A 51 -2.48 -9.03 4.07
C ILE A 51 -1.17 -8.67 3.34
N VAL A 52 -0.47 -9.69 2.84
CA VAL A 52 0.88 -9.51 2.30
C VAL A 52 1.22 -10.62 1.29
N GLY A 53 2.08 -10.30 0.33
CA GLY A 53 2.69 -11.24 -0.62
C GLY A 53 4.16 -11.49 -0.30
N GLY A 54 5.01 -11.53 -1.33
CA GLY A 54 6.43 -11.89 -1.20
C GLY A 54 7.34 -10.81 -0.58
N ALA A 55 6.92 -9.55 -0.54
CA ALA A 55 7.70 -8.43 0.00
C ALA A 55 7.02 -7.86 1.25
N PHE A 56 7.77 -7.75 2.35
CA PHE A 56 7.27 -7.29 3.63
C PHE A 56 8.39 -6.82 4.58
N HIS A 57 8.01 -6.00 5.57
CA HIS A 57 8.87 -5.64 6.70
C HIS A 57 8.43 -6.35 7.98
N ALA A 58 9.36 -6.50 8.93
CA ALA A 58 9.03 -7.06 10.24
C ALA A 58 8.09 -6.13 11.03
N SER A 59 7.15 -6.68 11.81
CA SER A 59 6.19 -5.90 12.61
C SER A 59 6.84 -4.89 13.56
N GLN A 60 8.05 -5.17 14.05
CA GLN A 60 8.80 -4.21 14.88
C GLN A 60 9.21 -2.95 14.11
N TYR A 61 9.46 -3.08 12.80
CA TYR A 61 9.74 -1.95 11.91
C TYR A 61 8.45 -1.17 11.61
N ILE A 62 7.38 -1.89 11.27
CA ILE A 62 6.06 -1.30 10.97
C ILE A 62 5.53 -0.50 12.17
N GLY A 63 5.75 -1.00 13.40
CA GLY A 63 5.31 -0.34 14.63
C GLY A 63 6.04 0.97 14.96
N VAL A 64 7.07 1.36 14.22
CA VAL A 64 7.75 2.65 14.42
C VAL A 64 6.88 3.78 13.85
N PRO A 65 6.51 4.81 14.65
CA PRO A 65 5.67 5.89 14.17
C PRO A 65 6.23 6.59 12.93
N GLY A 66 5.42 6.68 11.87
CA GLY A 66 5.79 7.32 10.60
C GLY A 66 6.38 6.36 9.56
N TYR A 67 6.74 5.14 9.91
CA TYR A 67 7.40 4.21 8.98
C TYR A 67 6.42 3.63 7.96
N THR A 68 5.20 3.27 8.37
CA THR A 68 4.14 2.90 7.42
C THR A 68 3.93 4.00 6.38
N GLU A 69 3.85 5.27 6.78
CA GLU A 69 3.71 6.35 5.81
C GLU A 69 4.90 6.50 4.86
N LEU A 70 6.12 6.25 5.35
CA LEU A 70 7.32 6.30 4.53
C LEU A 70 7.33 5.20 3.47
N GLU A 71 6.99 3.96 3.83
CA GLU A 71 6.92 2.84 2.88
C GLU A 71 5.81 3.06 1.86
N VAL A 72 4.59 3.38 2.30
CA VAL A 72 3.47 3.65 1.38
C VAL A 72 3.82 4.78 0.41
N PHE A 73 4.51 5.83 0.87
CA PHE A 73 4.98 6.89 -0.02
C PHE A 73 6.05 6.40 -1.00
N ALA A 74 7.04 5.64 -0.53
CA ALA A 74 8.13 5.12 -1.34
C ALA A 74 7.65 4.15 -2.42
N ASP A 75 6.68 3.28 -2.10
CA ASP A 75 6.09 2.32 -3.04
C ASP A 75 5.31 3.02 -4.14
N ILE A 76 4.45 3.99 -3.79
CA ILE A 76 3.69 4.77 -4.78
C ILE A 76 4.64 5.57 -5.68
N PHE A 77 5.65 6.20 -5.08
CA PHE A 77 6.66 6.94 -5.83
C PHE A 77 7.43 6.02 -6.79
N SER A 78 7.81 4.84 -6.32
CA SER A 78 8.53 3.84 -7.11
C SER A 78 7.68 3.32 -8.27
N ALA A 79 6.41 2.99 -8.03
CA ALA A 79 5.48 2.55 -9.07
C ALA A 79 5.34 3.60 -10.19
N LEU A 80 5.17 4.87 -9.82
CA LEU A 80 5.09 5.98 -10.77
C LEU A 80 6.40 6.20 -11.53
N TYR A 81 7.53 6.17 -10.83
CA TYR A 81 8.85 6.41 -11.44
C TYR A 81 9.27 5.28 -12.40
N GLN A 82 8.93 4.04 -12.07
CA GLN A 82 9.23 2.86 -12.90
C GLN A 82 8.29 2.74 -14.11
N GLY A 83 7.19 3.50 -14.14
CA GLY A 83 6.17 3.37 -15.19
C GLY A 83 5.42 2.05 -15.11
N ASP A 84 5.20 1.53 -13.90
CA ASP A 84 4.41 0.33 -13.66
C ASP A 84 2.91 0.67 -13.71
N ASP A 85 2.37 0.69 -14.93
CA ASP A 85 0.98 1.11 -15.19
C ASP A 85 -0.04 0.24 -14.46
N ASP A 86 0.22 -1.07 -14.30
CA ASP A 86 -0.69 -2.00 -13.62
C ASP A 86 -0.73 -1.72 -12.12
N THR A 87 0.44 -1.56 -11.48
CA THR A 87 0.54 -1.17 -10.07
C THR A 87 -0.10 0.19 -9.82
N VAL A 88 0.20 1.18 -10.66
CA VAL A 88 -0.38 2.53 -10.55
C VAL A 88 -1.89 2.50 -10.73
N LYS A 89 -2.39 1.70 -11.67
CA LYS A 89 -3.83 1.50 -11.88
C LYS A 89 -4.48 0.88 -10.65
N PHE A 90 -3.88 -0.16 -10.09
CA PHE A 90 -4.39 -0.79 -8.87
C PHE A 90 -4.50 0.22 -7.72
N ILE A 91 -3.45 1.01 -7.48
CA ILE A 91 -3.46 2.04 -6.42
C ILE A 91 -4.57 3.07 -6.64
N LYS A 92 -4.78 3.52 -7.89
CA LYS A 92 -5.84 4.48 -8.22
C LYS A 92 -7.24 3.92 -8.02
N ASP A 93 -7.44 2.65 -8.35
CA ASP A 93 -8.75 2.02 -8.29
C ASP A 93 -9.11 1.60 -6.87
N GLU A 94 -8.18 1.00 -6.13
CA GLU A 94 -8.44 0.44 -4.80
C GLU A 94 -8.12 1.43 -3.68
N PHE A 95 -7.14 2.34 -3.85
CA PHE A 95 -6.71 3.32 -2.83
C PHE A 95 -6.73 4.78 -3.34
N PRO A 96 -7.85 5.27 -3.92
CA PRO A 96 -7.91 6.58 -4.57
C PRO A 96 -7.57 7.74 -3.63
N ASP A 97 -7.94 7.64 -2.35
CA ASP A 97 -7.67 8.68 -1.35
C ASP A 97 -6.19 8.74 -0.96
N ILE A 98 -5.51 7.60 -0.84
CA ILE A 98 -4.04 7.57 -0.65
C ILE A 98 -3.35 8.18 -1.86
N HIS A 99 -3.73 7.79 -3.08
CA HIS A 99 -3.15 8.35 -4.31
C HIS A 99 -3.34 9.87 -4.39
N LYS A 100 -4.54 10.37 -4.08
CA LYS A 100 -4.83 11.81 -4.06
C LYS A 100 -4.02 12.54 -2.99
N ALA A 101 -3.91 11.99 -1.79
CA ALA A 101 -3.12 12.56 -0.72
C ALA A 101 -1.62 12.56 -1.06
N PHE A 102 -1.13 11.50 -1.71
CA PHE A 102 0.24 11.39 -2.23
C PHE A 102 0.55 12.53 -3.21
N LEU A 103 -0.32 12.76 -4.21
CA LEU A 103 -0.11 13.82 -5.20
C LEU A 103 0.07 15.19 -4.56
N ARG A 104 -0.73 15.49 -3.53
CA ARG A 104 -0.60 16.75 -2.76
C ARG A 104 0.73 16.85 -2.01
N VAL A 105 1.27 15.75 -1.51
CA VAL A 105 2.57 15.73 -0.82
C VAL A 105 3.70 16.09 -1.78
N ILE A 106 3.65 15.60 -3.02
CA ILE A 106 4.68 15.89 -4.04
C ILE A 106 4.45 17.21 -4.79
N GLY A 107 3.45 18.00 -4.40
CA GLY A 107 3.16 19.32 -4.97
C GLY A 107 2.34 19.29 -6.27
N GLY A 108 1.64 18.18 -6.54
CA GLY A 108 0.65 18.03 -7.61
C GLY A 108 -0.77 18.42 -7.21
#